data_AF-W4JV27-F1
#
_entry.id   AF-W4JV27-F1
#
_cell.length_a   1.000
_cell.length_b   1.000
_cell.length_c   1.000
_cell.angle_alpha   90.00
_cell.angle_beta   90.00
_cell.angle_gamma   90.00
#
_symmetry.space_group_name_H-M   'P 1'
#
loop_
_entity.id
_entity.type
_entity.pdbx_description
1 polymer ?
#
loop_
_entity_poly.entity_id
_entity_poly.type
_entity_poly.pdbx_seq_one_letter_code
_entity_poly.pdbx_strand_id
1 'polypeptide(L)'
;LIDSGAEGLLIDKQFCLDKNIPMQKIDKPIPVFNVDGTANEGGKITNKACLLMRMANEEGDYHNERCKLLAANLGGENIILGTDWLHKHNPQINWVKNNLTFS
;
A
#
# COMPACT_ATOMS: atom_id res chain seq x y z
N LEU A 1 1.93 -3.70 5.39
CA LEU A 1 2.85 -4.72 4.84
C LEU A 1 3.81 -4.13 3.81
N ILE A 2 5.07 -4.56 3.80
CA ILE A 2 6.00 -4.39 2.67
C ILE A 2 5.93 -5.67 1.85
N ASP A 3 5.60 -5.58 0.56
CA ASP A 3 5.36 -6.76 -0.26
C ASP A 3 5.97 -6.63 -1.66
N SER A 4 7.10 -7.29 -1.90
CA SER A 4 7.72 -7.33 -3.23
C SER A 4 6.94 -8.16 -4.26
N GLY A 5 5.92 -8.91 -3.83
CA GLY A 5 5.01 -9.65 -4.71
C GLY A 5 3.77 -8.84 -5.14
N ALA A 6 3.56 -7.65 -4.59
CA ALA A 6 2.44 -6.77 -4.94
C ALA A 6 2.90 -5.61 -5.81
N GLU A 7 2.11 -5.28 -6.84
CA GLU A 7 2.34 -4.09 -7.67
C GLU A 7 1.63 -2.87 -7.08
N GLY A 8 2.31 -1.71 -7.11
CA GLY A 8 1.75 -0.44 -6.67
C GLY A 8 1.66 -0.25 -5.16
N LEU A 9 1.03 0.86 -4.74
CA LEU A 9 0.67 1.11 -3.34
C LEU A 9 -0.81 0.86 -3.17
N LEU A 10 -1.16 -0.04 -2.24
CA LEU A 10 -2.54 -0.47 -2.03
C LEU A 10 -3.00 -0.08 -0.64
N ILE A 11 -4.29 0.24 -0.52
CA ILE A 11 -4.99 0.45 0.75
C ILE A 11 -6.25 -0.39 0.75
N ASP A 12 -6.60 -0.93 1.92
CA ASP A 12 -7.83 -1.69 2.04
C ASP A 12 -9.05 -0.78 1.95
N LYS A 13 -10.01 -1.19 1.12
CA LYS A 13 -11.22 -0.42 0.85
C LYS A 13 -12.13 -0.38 2.08
N GLN A 14 -12.25 -1.48 2.83
CA GLN A 14 -13.07 -1.51 4.04
C GLN A 14 -12.42 -0.65 5.14
N PHE A 15 -11.10 -0.73 5.29
CA PHE A 15 -10.35 0.15 6.18
C PHE A 15 -10.58 1.64 5.86
N CYS A 16 -10.61 2.02 4.58
CA CYS A 16 -10.96 3.38 4.19
C CYS A 16 -12.35 3.79 4.68
N LEU A 17 -13.35 2.91 4.54
CA LEU A 17 -14.71 3.16 4.98
C LEU A 17 -14.79 3.28 6.51
N ASP A 18 -14.21 2.34 7.23
CA ASP A 18 -14.25 2.28 8.69
C ASP A 18 -13.56 3.50 9.35
N LYS A 19 -12.51 4.02 8.70
CA LYS A 19 -11.78 5.20 9.17
C LYS A 19 -12.25 6.52 8.56
N ASN A 20 -13.33 6.50 7.76
CA ASN A 20 -13.84 7.66 7.04
C ASN A 20 -12.76 8.36 6.19
N ILE A 21 -11.85 7.58 5.60
CA ILE A 21 -10.82 8.09 4.70
C ILE A 21 -11.47 8.44 3.35
N PRO A 22 -11.36 9.69 2.88
CA PRO A 22 -11.94 10.09 1.61
C PRO A 22 -11.28 9.33 0.46
N MET A 23 -12.11 8.73 -0.38
CA MET A 23 -11.70 8.06 -1.61
C MET A 23 -12.23 8.80 -2.83
N GLN A 24 -11.43 8.83 -3.89
CA GLN A 24 -11.78 9.44 -5.18
C GLN A 24 -11.90 8.35 -6.24
N LYS A 25 -12.88 8.45 -7.15
CA LYS A 25 -12.95 7.54 -8.29
C LYS A 25 -11.73 7.71 -9.19
N ILE A 26 -11.28 6.62 -9.80
CA ILE A 26 -10.29 6.65 -10.86
C ILE A 26 -10.99 6.61 -12.22
N ASP A 27 -10.32 7.12 -13.26
CA ASP A 27 -10.93 7.27 -14.59
C ASP A 27 -11.20 5.93 -15.27
N LYS A 28 -10.32 4.94 -15.03
CA LYS A 28 -10.40 3.60 -15.61
C LYS A 28 -10.28 2.55 -14.51
N PRO A 29 -11.29 1.70 -14.27
CA PRO A 29 -11.20 0.61 -13.32
C PRO A 29 -10.05 -0.35 -13.66
N ILE A 30 -9.32 -0.79 -12.65
CA ILE A 30 -8.14 -1.65 -12.82
C ILE A 30 -8.53 -3.07 -12.37
N PRO A 31 -8.39 -4.10 -13.21
CA PRO A 31 -8.56 -5.48 -12.77
C PRO A 31 -7.41 -5.86 -11.83
N VAL A 32 -7.74 -6.55 -10.73
CA VAL A 32 -6.76 -7.03 -9.77
C VAL A 32 -6.81 -8.55 -9.74
N PHE A 33 -5.63 -9.15 -9.81
CA PHE A 33 -5.43 -10.58 -9.67
C PHE A 33 -4.52 -10.83 -8.48
N ASN A 34 -4.82 -11.88 -7.73
CA ASN A 34 -3.95 -12.35 -6.67
C ASN A 34 -2.74 -13.07 -7.28
N VAL A 35 -1.73 -13.38 -6.45
CA VAL A 35 -0.50 -14.07 -6.90
C VAL A 35 -0.78 -15.43 -7.53
N ASP A 36 -1.85 -16.11 -7.13
CA ASP A 36 -2.29 -17.39 -7.71
C ASP A 36 -3.05 -17.23 -9.05
N GLY A 37 -3.18 -16.01 -9.56
CA GLY A 37 -3.86 -15.67 -10.82
C GLY A 37 -5.38 -15.57 -10.70
N THR A 38 -5.96 -15.82 -9.53
CA THR A 38 -7.40 -15.64 -9.31
C THR A 38 -7.77 -14.16 -9.30
N ALA A 39 -8.99 -13.84 -9.73
CA ALA A 39 -9.50 -12.47 -9.60
C ALA A 39 -9.67 -12.12 -8.11
N ASN A 40 -9.30 -10.89 -7.73
CA ASN A 40 -9.50 -10.42 -6.37
C ASN A 40 -11.00 -10.40 -6.03
N GLU A 41 -11.36 -10.89 -4.83
CA GLU A 41 -12.77 -10.96 -4.39
C GLU A 41 -13.42 -9.58 -4.26
N GLY A 42 -12.62 -8.54 -3.98
CA GLY A 42 -13.06 -7.14 -4.00
C GLY A 42 -13.38 -6.60 -5.39
N GLY A 43 -13.13 -7.38 -6.45
CA GLY A 43 -13.33 -7.02 -7.83
C GLY A 43 -12.27 -6.05 -8.35
N LYS A 44 -12.70 -5.15 -9.24
CA LYS A 44 -11.82 -4.14 -9.83
C LYS A 44 -11.59 -3.00 -8.85
N ILE A 45 -10.37 -2.44 -8.86
CA ILE A 45 -10.11 -1.16 -8.21
C ILE A 45 -10.87 -0.08 -8.98
N THR A 46 -11.69 0.69 -8.27
CA THR A 46 -12.44 1.83 -8.82
C THR A 46 -12.10 3.15 -8.14
N ASN A 47 -11.32 3.10 -7.07
CA ASN A 47 -11.07 4.22 -6.19
C ASN A 47 -9.61 4.29 -5.76
N LYS A 48 -9.18 5.48 -5.37
CA LYS A 48 -7.89 5.74 -4.74
C LYS A 48 -8.05 6.66 -3.53
N ALA A 49 -7.17 6.52 -2.55
CA ALA A 49 -7.04 7.42 -1.41
C ALA A 49 -5.70 8.18 -1.51
N CYS A 50 -5.71 9.46 -1.11
CA CYS A 50 -4.50 10.26 -1.01
C CYS A 50 -4.22 10.48 0.48
N LEU A 51 -3.14 9.90 1.00
CA LEU A 51 -2.78 9.98 2.42
C LEU A 51 -1.41 10.62 2.61
N LEU A 52 -1.24 11.33 3.71
CA LEU A 52 0.07 11.63 4.25
C LEU A 52 0.45 10.47 5.17
N MET A 53 1.37 9.62 4.71
CA MET A 53 1.88 8.49 5.46
C MET A 53 3.10 8.93 6.26
N ARG A 54 3.08 8.67 7.57
CA ARG A 54 4.22 8.85 8.46
C ARG A 54 4.81 7.49 8.78
N MET A 55 6.09 7.30 8.49
CA MET A 55 6.89 6.14 8.88
C MET A 55 7.89 6.62 9.92
N ALA A 56 7.83 6.09 11.13
CA ALA A 56 8.71 6.50 12.24
C ALA A 56 9.56 5.31 12.71
N ASN A 57 10.80 5.59 13.12
CA ASN A 57 11.65 4.61 13.80
C ASN A 57 11.44 4.67 15.32
N GLU A 58 12.09 3.76 16.05
CA GLU A 58 12.03 3.70 17.52
C GLU A 58 12.73 4.88 18.20
N GLU A 59 13.63 5.56 17.49
CA GLU A 59 14.41 6.72 17.97
C GLU A 59 13.62 8.03 17.86
N GLY A 60 12.44 8.01 17.23
CA GLY A 60 11.55 9.17 17.06
C GLY A 60 11.76 9.94 15.75
N ASP A 61 12.72 9.53 14.92
CA ASP A 61 12.84 10.05 13.55
C ASP A 61 11.68 9.56 12.71
N TYR A 62 11.29 10.37 11.73
CA TYR A 62 10.20 10.02 10.84
C TYR A 62 10.41 10.52 9.42
N HIS A 63 9.88 9.75 8.48
CA HIS A 63 9.69 10.12 7.09
C HIS A 63 8.21 10.33 6.81
N ASN A 64 7.88 11.47 6.21
CA ASN A 64 6.52 11.75 5.75
C ASN A 64 6.48 11.67 4.22
N GLU A 65 5.57 10.88 3.69
CA GLU A 65 5.34 10.78 2.25
C GLU A 65 3.87 10.96 1.91
N ARG A 66 3.57 11.76 0.89
CA ARG A 66 2.22 11.81 0.33
C ARG A 66 2.07 10.67 -0.68
N CYS A 67 1.23 9.71 -0.35
CA CYS A 67 0.99 8.51 -1.14
C CYS A 67 -0.37 8.57 -1.82
N LYS A 68 -0.43 8.14 -3.08
CA LYS A 68 -1.68 7.81 -3.76
C LYS A 68 -1.81 6.29 -3.70
N LEU A 69 -2.76 5.80 -2.92
CA LEU A 69 -2.98 4.37 -2.71
C LEU A 69 -4.23 3.94 -3.47
N LEU A 70 -4.14 2.83 -4.20
CA LEU A 70 -5.29 2.23 -4.87
C LEU A 70 -6.10 1.41 -3.86
N ALA A 71 -7.43 1.59 -3.86
CA ALA A 71 -8.31 0.93 -2.90
C ALA A 71 -8.74 -0.45 -3.43
N ALA A 72 -8.28 -1.52 -2.78
CA ALA A 72 -8.57 -2.91 -3.11
C ALA A 72 -9.02 -3.69 -1.85
N ASN A 73 -9.48 -4.94 -2.00
CA ASN A 73 -9.64 -5.84 -0.86
C ASN A 73 -8.29 -6.54 -0.61
N LEU A 74 -7.71 -6.31 0.58
CA LEU A 74 -6.36 -6.77 0.92
C LEU A 74 -6.34 -7.99 1.86
N GLY A 75 -7.49 -8.61 2.14
CA GLY A 75 -7.54 -9.88 2.88
C GLY A 75 -7.02 -9.81 4.33
N GLY A 76 -7.00 -8.62 4.94
CA GLY A 76 -6.62 -8.42 6.34
C GLY A 76 -5.57 -7.33 6.57
N GLU A 77 -4.79 -6.97 5.55
CA GLU A 77 -3.82 -5.88 5.64
C GLU A 77 -4.48 -4.51 5.41
N ASN A 78 -4.07 -3.47 6.14
CA ASN A 78 -4.62 -2.12 5.90
C ASN A 78 -3.95 -1.41 4.72
N ILE A 79 -2.62 -1.57 4.58
CA ILE A 79 -1.80 -0.91 3.56
C ILE A 79 -0.73 -1.89 3.09
N ILE A 80 -0.52 -1.97 1.77
CA ILE A 80 0.60 -2.68 1.16
C ILE A 80 1.47 -1.68 0.39
N LEU A 81 2.77 -1.67 0.70
CA LEU A 81 3.78 -0.98 -0.08
C LEU A 81 4.43 -1.99 -1.02
N GLY A 82 3.99 -1.94 -2.28
CA GLY A 82 4.45 -2.85 -3.32
C GLY A 82 5.73 -2.41 -4.02
N THR A 83 5.99 -3.05 -5.15
CA THR A 83 7.20 -2.89 -5.97
C THR A 83 7.45 -1.45 -6.42
N ASP A 84 6.43 -0.66 -6.73
CA ASP A 84 6.58 0.76 -7.10
C ASP A 84 7.26 1.57 -6.00
N TRP A 85 6.85 1.35 -4.75
CA TRP A 85 7.44 2.02 -3.60
C TRP A 85 8.86 1.51 -3.34
N LEU A 86 9.05 0.19 -3.40
CA LEU A 86 10.35 -0.45 -3.19
C LEU A 86 11.40 -0.03 -4.22
N HIS A 87 11.05 0.02 -5.51
CA HIS A 87 11.99 0.45 -6.56
C HIS A 87 12.31 1.94 -6.45
N LYS A 88 11.31 2.77 -6.10
CA LYS A 88 11.51 4.22 -5.95
C LYS A 88 12.49 4.55 -4.83
N HIS A 89 12.35 3.89 -3.68
CA HIS A 89 13.13 4.20 -2.49
C HIS A 89 14.37 3.31 -2.30
N ASN A 90 14.42 2.18 -3.01
CA ASN A 90 15.50 1.18 -2.97
C ASN A 90 16.03 0.91 -1.55
N PRO A 91 15.15 0.59 -0.59
CA PRO A 91 15.56 0.48 0.80
C PRO A 91 16.45 -0.74 1.03
N GLN A 92 17.33 -0.64 2.02
CA GLN A 92 18.03 -1.77 2.58
C GLN A 92 17.15 -2.43 3.63
N ILE A 93 16.87 -3.72 3.44
CA ILE A 93 16.06 -4.51 4.38
C ILE A 93 16.97 -5.48 5.13
N ASN A 94 17.03 -5.34 6.45
CA ASN A 94 17.69 -6.30 7.32
C ASN A 94 16.64 -7.24 7.93
N TRP A 95 16.51 -8.42 7.34
CA TRP A 95 15.55 -9.43 7.80
C TRP A 95 15.85 -9.96 9.21
N VAL A 96 17.12 -10.05 9.59
CA VAL A 96 17.52 -10.54 10.93
C VAL A 96 17.14 -9.53 12.01
N LYS A 97 17.30 -8.23 11.73
CA LYS A 97 16.94 -7.15 12.66
C LYS A 97 15.51 -6.67 12.50
N ASN A 98 14.78 -7.21 11.52
CA ASN A 98 13.45 -6.75 11.11
C ASN A 98 13.38 -5.23 10.92
N ASN A 99 14.39 -4.66 10.25
CA ASN A 99 14.44 -3.22 9.99
C ASN A 99 14.58 -2.91 8.50
N LEU A 100 14.16 -1.70 8.15
CA LEU A 100 14.22 -1.16 6.81
C LEU A 100 14.83 0.24 6.90
N THR A 101 15.82 0.52 6.07
CA THR A 101 16.48 1.84 6.00
C THR A 101 16.53 2.32 4.56
N PHE A 102 16.35 3.61 4.34
CA PHE A 102 16.56 4.27 3.05
C PHE A 102 17.36 5.55 3.28
N SER A 103 18.18 5.91 2.30
CA SER A 103 19.07 7.07 2.29
C SER A 103 18.38 8.35 1.86
#